data_AF-A0A3G6RCQ6-F1
#
_entry.id   AF-A0A3G6RCQ6-F1
#
_cell.length_a   1.000
_cell.length_b   1.000
_cell.length_c   1.000
_cell.angle_alpha   90.00
_cell.angle_beta   90.00
_cell.angle_gamma   90.00
#
_symmetry.space_group_name_H-M   'P 1'
#
loop_
_entity.id
_entity.type
_entity.pdbx_description
1 polymer ?
#
loop_
_entity_poly.entity_id
_entity_poly.type
_entity_poly.pdbx_seq_one_letter_code
_entity_poly.pdbx_strand_id
1 'polypeptide(L)'
;MRRFVTGPNYGDELNKDNAGEVLKDFLKGISDGNKYPICIMFPPVELPNFDTNWSKYRCRLLFLTPQYNDVNGTQNRNPFNNLSQHTTEQIWKDMGVCAKDFRRFLNMLIEKFPEAGLRECTSIDMIERFSGVGNDNLAGVGLTFELDLSISCDIEDYSVDDINNFTINTNELHPHHEH
;
A
#
# COMPACT_ATOMS: atom_id res chain seq x y z
N MET A 1 -7.41 -17.76 -9.73
CA MET A 1 -6.45 -17.61 -8.62
C MET A 1 -6.28 -16.12 -8.34
N ARG A 2 -6.38 -15.68 -7.08
CA ARG A 2 -6.22 -14.26 -6.71
C ARG A 2 -4.73 -13.93 -6.67
N ARG A 3 -4.28 -12.92 -7.43
CA ARG A 3 -2.88 -12.44 -7.46
C ARG A 3 -2.69 -11.10 -6.75
N PHE A 4 -3.74 -10.66 -6.07
CA PHE A 4 -3.77 -9.52 -5.19
C PHE A 4 -3.86 -10.04 -3.76
N VAL A 5 -3.01 -9.51 -2.88
CA VAL A 5 -2.99 -9.85 -1.46
C VAL A 5 -2.93 -8.56 -0.65
N THR A 6 -3.70 -8.48 0.42
CA THR A 6 -3.54 -7.44 1.44
C THR A 6 -2.47 -7.90 2.43
N GLY A 7 -1.38 -7.14 2.56
CA GLY A 7 -0.36 -7.40 3.57
C GLY A 7 -0.86 -7.10 4.98
N PRO A 8 -0.34 -7.76 6.02
CA PRO A 8 -0.60 -7.37 7.40
C PRO A 8 0.19 -6.10 7.74
N ASN A 9 -0.36 -5.28 8.64
CA ASN A 9 0.27 -4.12 9.30
C ASN A 9 0.79 -3.01 8.36
N TYR A 10 0.27 -1.80 8.52
CA TYR A 10 0.90 -0.62 7.94
C TYR A 10 2.08 -0.18 8.81
N GLY A 11 3.26 -0.02 8.22
CA GLY A 11 4.44 0.46 8.94
C GLY A 11 5.37 -0.63 9.48
N ASP A 12 4.98 -1.90 9.43
CA ASP A 12 5.98 -2.95 9.32
C ASP A 12 6.68 -2.72 7.99
N GLU A 13 7.97 -2.39 8.02
CA GLU A 13 8.76 -2.41 6.80
C GLU A 13 8.53 -3.80 6.18
N LEU A 14 8.12 -3.90 4.90
CA LEU A 14 8.58 -5.05 4.12
C LEU A 14 10.10 -4.88 4.06
N ASN A 15 10.77 -5.38 5.07
CA ASN A 15 12.20 -5.45 5.13
C ASN A 15 12.61 -6.90 4.89
N LYS A 16 13.93 -7.06 4.87
CA LYS A 16 14.63 -8.22 4.36
C LYS A 16 14.25 -9.56 5.01
N ASP A 17 13.58 -9.50 6.16
CA ASP A 17 13.34 -10.65 7.04
C ASP A 17 11.87 -11.11 7.08
N ASN A 18 10.90 -10.23 6.77
CA ASN A 18 9.47 -10.56 6.88
C ASN A 18 8.73 -10.70 5.55
N ALA A 19 9.30 -10.23 4.43
CA ALA A 19 8.67 -10.30 3.11
C ALA A 19 8.38 -11.76 2.69
N GLY A 20 9.32 -12.67 2.97
CA GLY A 20 9.18 -14.10 2.68
C GLY A 20 8.13 -14.81 3.52
N GLU A 21 8.00 -14.46 4.81
CA GLU A 21 6.97 -15.02 5.70
C GLU A 21 5.59 -14.42 5.42
N VAL A 22 5.49 -13.10 5.21
CA VAL A 22 4.26 -12.42 4.78
C VAL A 22 3.79 -12.95 3.43
N LEU A 23 4.71 -13.26 2.52
CA LEU A 23 4.35 -13.96 1.30
C LEU A 23 3.90 -15.39 1.65
N LYS A 24 4.74 -16.23 2.27
CA LYS A 24 4.46 -17.66 2.52
C LYS A 24 3.19 -17.94 3.33
N ASP A 25 2.89 -17.14 4.35
CA ASP A 25 1.72 -17.31 5.22
C ASP A 25 0.41 -16.92 4.52
N PHE A 26 0.46 -15.92 3.64
CA PHE A 26 -0.69 -15.52 2.81
C PHE A 26 -0.80 -16.37 1.52
N LEU A 27 0.32 -16.93 1.04
CA LEU A 27 0.46 -17.70 -0.20
C LEU A 27 -0.15 -19.11 -0.17
N LYS A 28 -0.82 -19.54 0.91
CA LYS A 28 -1.75 -20.69 0.81
C LYS A 28 -2.82 -20.49 -0.29
N GLY A 29 -3.01 -19.25 -0.79
CA GLY A 29 -3.88 -18.91 -1.92
C GLY A 29 -3.25 -18.88 -3.32
N ILE A 30 -1.91 -18.87 -3.47
CA ILE A 30 -1.22 -18.84 -4.79
C ILE A 30 -0.32 -20.07 -4.89
N SER A 31 -0.86 -21.13 -5.49
CA SER A 31 -0.10 -22.37 -5.71
C SER A 31 0.92 -22.29 -6.85
N ASP A 32 0.94 -21.18 -7.62
CA ASP A 32 1.89 -20.92 -8.71
C ASP A 32 2.70 -19.61 -8.53
N GLY A 33 3.46 -19.50 -7.43
CA GLY A 33 4.37 -18.36 -7.16
C GLY A 33 5.39 -18.01 -8.26
N ASN A 34 5.39 -18.75 -9.36
CA ASN A 34 6.19 -18.57 -10.56
C ASN A 34 5.55 -17.69 -11.65
N LYS A 35 4.34 -17.16 -11.48
CA LYS A 35 3.65 -16.36 -12.53
C LYS A 35 3.35 -14.91 -12.10
N TYR A 36 3.60 -14.00 -13.04
CA TYR A 36 3.46 -12.55 -12.92
C TYR A 36 2.03 -12.02 -12.98
N PRO A 37 1.76 -10.81 -12.44
CA PRO A 37 2.46 -10.13 -11.35
C PRO A 37 1.87 -10.52 -9.98
N ILE A 38 2.68 -10.49 -8.92
CA ILE A 38 2.19 -10.52 -7.54
C ILE A 38 1.99 -9.08 -7.12
N CYS A 39 0.75 -8.71 -6.79
CA CYS A 39 0.41 -7.39 -6.29
C CYS A 39 0.09 -7.48 -4.80
N ILE A 40 0.82 -6.74 -3.97
CA ILE A 40 0.59 -6.66 -2.53
C ILE A 40 0.17 -5.24 -2.21
N MET A 41 -0.94 -5.05 -1.51
CA MET A 41 -1.34 -3.76 -0.96
C MET A 41 -1.17 -3.78 0.55
N PHE A 42 -0.47 -2.79 1.09
CA PHE A 42 -0.48 -2.57 2.53
C PHE A 42 -1.81 -1.96 2.97
N PRO A 43 -2.23 -2.18 4.24
CA PRO A 43 -3.38 -1.46 4.78
C PRO A 43 -3.17 0.05 4.57
N PRO A 44 -4.11 0.80 4.01
CA PRO A 44 -3.87 2.22 3.75
C PRO A 44 -3.75 3.01 5.06
N VAL A 45 -3.00 4.12 5.02
CA VAL A 45 -3.01 5.07 6.15
C VAL A 45 -4.04 6.14 5.96
N GLU A 46 -4.88 6.30 6.97
CA GLU A 46 -5.84 7.36 7.06
C GLU A 46 -5.18 8.65 7.56
N LEU A 47 -5.46 9.73 6.84
CA LEU A 47 -5.16 11.11 7.17
C LEU A 47 -6.54 11.78 7.33
N PRO A 48 -7.15 11.67 8.52
CA PRO A 48 -8.52 12.11 8.72
C PRO A 48 -8.63 13.62 8.61
N ASN A 49 -9.73 14.08 8.01
CA ASN A 49 -10.11 15.48 8.02
C ASN A 49 -11.38 15.63 8.87
N PHE A 50 -11.21 16.06 10.12
CA PHE A 50 -12.30 16.19 11.08
C PHE A 50 -13.33 17.27 10.72
N ASP A 51 -13.01 18.17 9.78
CA ASP A 51 -13.90 19.24 9.34
C ASP A 51 -14.80 18.82 8.16
N THR A 52 -14.59 17.63 7.58
CA THR A 52 -15.33 17.17 6.40
C THR A 52 -15.71 15.69 6.51
N ASN A 53 -16.76 15.26 5.82
CA ASN A 53 -17.14 13.84 5.71
C ASN A 53 -16.22 13.04 4.74
N TRP A 54 -14.96 13.42 4.65
CA TRP A 54 -13.97 12.82 3.76
C TRP A 54 -12.66 12.60 4.52
N SER A 55 -12.16 11.38 4.45
CA SER A 55 -10.83 11.03 4.93
C SER A 55 -9.94 10.76 3.75
N LYS A 56 -8.70 11.27 3.83
CA LYS A 56 -7.67 10.96 2.86
C LYS A 56 -7.00 9.66 3.24
N TYR A 57 -6.79 8.78 2.29
CA TYR A 57 -6.09 7.51 2.47
C TYR A 57 -4.85 7.45 1.59
N ARG A 58 -3.69 7.23 2.20
CA ARG A 58 -2.45 6.95 1.51
C ARG A 58 -2.30 5.44 1.30
N CYS A 59 -2.33 5.03 0.05
CA CYS A 59 -2.22 3.64 -0.38
C CYS A 59 -0.80 3.33 -0.86
N ARG A 60 -0.29 2.14 -0.53
CA ARG A 60 0.99 1.62 -1.05
C ARG A 60 0.81 0.21 -1.61
N LEU A 61 1.09 0.06 -2.90
CA LEU A 61 1.02 -1.21 -3.62
C LEU A 61 2.41 -1.62 -4.10
N LEU A 62 2.76 -2.89 -3.97
CA LEU A 62 3.99 -3.48 -4.50
C LEU A 62 3.64 -4.41 -5.65
N PHE A 63 4.31 -4.21 -6.78
CA PHE A 63 4.25 -5.07 -7.96
C PHE A 63 5.57 -5.81 -8.06
N LEU A 64 5.56 -7.08 -7.69
CA LEU A 64 6.79 -7.87 -7.43
C LEU A 64 6.93 -9.06 -8.38
N THR A 65 8.19 -9.44 -8.58
CA THR A 65 8.61 -10.65 -9.26
C THR A 65 9.80 -11.32 -8.58
N PRO A 66 9.86 -12.67 -8.62
CA PRO A 66 11.10 -13.42 -8.42
C PRO A 66 12.20 -12.97 -9.40
N GLN A 67 13.42 -12.83 -8.89
CA GLN A 67 14.67 -12.69 -9.62
C GLN A 67 15.37 -14.05 -9.62
N TYR A 68 16.02 -14.37 -10.73
CA TYR A 68 16.87 -15.54 -10.86
C TYR A 68 18.26 -15.01 -11.17
N ASN A 69 19.19 -15.05 -10.21
CA ASN A 69 20.55 -14.54 -10.41
C ASN A 69 21.50 -15.70 -10.76
N ASP A 70 22.49 -15.46 -11.62
CA ASP A 70 23.61 -16.38 -11.85
C ASP A 70 24.61 -16.37 -10.70
N VAL A 71 25.64 -17.21 -10.79
CA VAL A 71 26.70 -17.38 -9.79
C VAL A 71 27.50 -16.08 -9.55
N ASN A 72 27.40 -15.11 -10.47
CA ASN A 72 28.05 -13.80 -10.37
C ASN A 72 27.07 -12.68 -9.94
N GLY A 73 25.84 -13.02 -9.55
CA GLY A 73 24.81 -12.07 -9.11
C GLY A 73 24.10 -11.33 -10.25
N THR A 74 24.35 -11.69 -11.51
CA THR A 74 23.66 -11.11 -12.68
C THR A 74 22.34 -11.83 -12.91
N GLN A 75 21.25 -11.10 -13.13
CA GLN A 75 19.97 -11.74 -13.38
C GLN A 75 20.01 -12.59 -14.66
N ASN A 76 19.81 -13.89 -14.49
CA ASN A 76 19.78 -14.92 -15.53
C ASN A 76 18.34 -15.31 -15.86
N ARG A 77 18.16 -15.95 -17.02
CA ARG A 77 16.86 -16.48 -17.46
C ARG A 77 16.33 -17.48 -16.44
N ASN A 78 15.06 -17.36 -16.07
CA ASN A 78 14.41 -18.40 -15.28
C ASN A 78 14.28 -19.68 -16.13
N PRO A 79 14.98 -20.77 -15.80
CA PRO A 79 14.99 -21.98 -16.60
C PRO A 79 13.69 -22.81 -16.46
N PHE A 80 12.84 -22.48 -15.48
CA PHE A 80 11.65 -23.28 -15.13
C PHE A 80 10.33 -22.74 -15.68
N ASN A 81 10.28 -21.48 -16.14
CA ASN A 81 9.01 -20.92 -16.61
C ASN A 81 9.08 -20.15 -17.94
N ASN A 82 10.24 -19.92 -18.57
CA ASN A 82 10.36 -19.10 -19.80
C ASN A 82 9.73 -17.68 -19.71
N LEU A 83 9.24 -17.26 -18.53
CA LEU A 83 8.40 -16.08 -18.36
C LEU A 83 9.20 -14.83 -18.00
N SER A 84 10.51 -14.95 -17.76
CA SER A 84 11.36 -13.78 -17.53
C SER A 84 12.71 -13.93 -18.23
N GLN A 85 12.80 -13.26 -19.38
CA GLN A 85 14.05 -13.02 -20.12
C GLN A 85 14.60 -11.61 -19.82
N HIS A 86 14.00 -10.93 -18.84
CA HIS A 86 14.16 -9.50 -18.63
C HIS A 86 15.16 -9.22 -17.52
N THR A 87 16.09 -8.29 -17.76
CA THR A 87 17.00 -7.77 -16.73
C THR A 87 16.22 -7.06 -15.63
N THR A 88 16.87 -6.77 -14.50
CA THR A 88 16.26 -6.03 -13.38
C THR A 88 15.64 -4.71 -13.86
N GLU A 89 16.31 -3.99 -14.75
CA GLU A 89 15.83 -2.72 -15.31
C GLU A 89 14.59 -2.91 -16.19
N GLN A 90 14.55 -3.99 -16.97
CA GLN A 90 13.40 -4.34 -17.79
C GLN A 90 12.21 -4.77 -16.91
N ILE A 91 12.48 -5.47 -15.80
CA ILE A 91 11.47 -5.76 -14.78
C ILE A 91 10.92 -4.48 -14.16
N TRP A 92 11.77 -3.52 -13.79
CA TRP A 92 11.32 -2.22 -13.28
C TRP A 92 10.43 -1.49 -14.28
N LYS A 93 10.79 -1.56 -15.56
CA LYS A 93 9.98 -0.97 -16.63
C LYS A 93 8.61 -1.66 -16.70
N ASP A 94 8.58 -2.98 -16.78
CA ASP A 94 7.33 -3.73 -16.95
C ASP A 94 6.41 -3.60 -15.74
N MET A 95 6.94 -3.77 -14.53
CA MET A 95 6.16 -3.58 -13.31
C MET A 95 5.74 -2.11 -13.15
N GLY A 96 6.57 -1.17 -13.61
CA GLY A 96 6.23 0.24 -13.71
C GLY A 96 5.08 0.52 -14.67
N VAL A 97 4.98 -0.21 -15.78
CA VAL A 97 3.82 -0.14 -16.70
C VAL A 97 2.58 -0.70 -16.01
N CYS A 98 2.68 -1.87 -15.36
CA CYS A 98 1.55 -2.44 -14.61
C CYS A 98 1.01 -1.49 -13.54
N ALA A 99 1.89 -0.83 -12.77
CA ALA A 99 1.51 0.14 -11.76
C ALA A 99 0.74 1.34 -12.37
N LYS A 100 1.24 1.87 -13.49
CA LYS A 100 0.60 2.99 -14.20
C LYS A 100 -0.76 2.59 -14.78
N ASP A 101 -0.86 1.41 -15.37
CA ASP A 101 -2.11 0.92 -15.95
C ASP A 101 -3.15 0.63 -14.86
N PHE A 102 -2.74 0.07 -13.72
CA PHE A 102 -3.60 -0.04 -12.54
C PHE A 102 -4.17 1.32 -12.12
N ARG A 103 -3.30 2.32 -11.95
CA ARG A 103 -3.71 3.66 -11.53
C ARG A 103 -4.68 4.32 -12.51
N ARG A 104 -4.39 4.22 -13.81
CA ARG A 104 -5.28 4.71 -14.89
C ARG A 104 -6.64 4.04 -14.82
N PHE A 105 -6.66 2.71 -14.69
CA PHE A 105 -7.90 1.97 -14.61
C PHE A 105 -8.71 2.31 -13.35
N LEU A 106 -8.05 2.52 -12.21
CA LEU A 106 -8.67 2.99 -10.99
C LEU A 106 -9.31 4.37 -11.16
N ASN A 107 -8.63 5.32 -11.82
CA ASN A 107 -9.22 6.63 -12.12
C ASN A 107 -10.46 6.51 -13.03
N MET A 108 -10.39 5.67 -14.07
CA MET A 108 -11.55 5.41 -14.92
C MET A 108 -12.73 4.81 -14.13
N LEU A 109 -12.46 3.99 -13.11
CA LEU A 109 -13.52 3.45 -12.24
C LEU A 109 -14.12 4.54 -11.35
N ILE A 110 -13.28 5.40 -10.74
CA ILE A 110 -13.74 6.53 -9.92
C ILE A 110 -14.64 7.45 -10.74
N GLU A 111 -14.20 7.83 -11.95
CA GLU A 111 -14.98 8.68 -12.86
C GLU A 111 -16.30 8.03 -13.29
N LYS A 112 -16.28 6.71 -13.52
CA LYS A 112 -17.47 5.96 -13.94
C LYS A 112 -18.49 5.78 -12.81
N PHE A 113 -18.06 5.78 -11.56
CA PHE A 113 -18.88 5.51 -10.39
C PHE A 113 -18.73 6.61 -9.32
N PRO A 114 -19.18 7.85 -9.59
CA PRO A 114 -19.01 8.98 -8.67
C PRO A 114 -19.73 8.80 -7.33
N GLU A 115 -20.79 8.00 -7.30
CA GLU A 115 -21.58 7.69 -6.09
C GLU A 115 -20.91 6.66 -5.17
N ALA A 116 -19.74 6.13 -5.54
CA ALA A 116 -19.03 5.12 -4.74
C ALA A 116 -18.39 5.68 -3.46
N GLY A 117 -18.55 6.99 -3.19
CA GLY A 117 -17.91 7.65 -2.04
C GLY A 117 -16.39 7.66 -2.15
N LEU A 118 -15.84 7.61 -3.38
CA LEU A 118 -14.41 7.61 -3.65
C LEU A 118 -14.08 8.72 -4.63
N ARG A 119 -13.04 9.52 -4.34
CA ARG A 119 -12.54 10.56 -5.25
C ARG A 119 -11.03 10.54 -5.34
N GLU A 120 -10.53 11.00 -6.49
CA GLU A 120 -9.10 11.18 -6.70
C GLU A 120 -8.57 12.36 -5.86
N CYS A 121 -7.40 12.19 -5.24
CA CYS A 121 -6.65 13.30 -4.66
C CYS A 121 -5.75 13.97 -5.69
N THR A 122 -5.54 15.29 -5.57
CA THR A 122 -4.60 16.05 -6.41
C THR A 122 -3.12 15.80 -6.06
N SER A 123 -2.80 14.66 -5.43
CA SER A 123 -1.44 14.31 -5.02
C SER A 123 -0.62 13.77 -6.18
N ILE A 124 0.70 13.93 -6.12
CA ILE A 124 1.62 13.28 -7.06
C ILE A 124 1.78 11.81 -6.66
N ASP A 125 1.43 10.91 -7.58
CA ASP A 125 1.71 9.48 -7.43
C ASP A 125 3.22 9.23 -7.48
N MET A 126 3.72 8.34 -6.61
CA MET A 126 5.12 8.00 -6.52
C MET A 126 5.35 6.54 -6.93
N ILE A 127 6.31 6.31 -7.83
CA ILE A 127 6.78 4.97 -8.21
C ILE A 127 8.23 4.80 -7.76
N GLU A 128 8.45 3.88 -6.83
CA GLU A 128 9.76 3.49 -6.33
C GLU A 128 10.18 2.15 -6.95
N ARG A 129 11.48 1.99 -7.23
CA ARG A 129 12.02 0.75 -7.82
C ARG A 129 12.71 -0.07 -6.74
N PHE A 130 12.55 -1.39 -6.81
CA PHE A 130 13.13 -2.32 -5.85
C PHE A 130 13.91 -3.42 -6.58
N SER A 131 15.10 -3.73 -6.06
CA SER A 131 15.94 -4.86 -6.50
C SER A 131 16.59 -5.50 -5.28
N GLY A 132 16.50 -6.82 -5.16
CA GLY A 132 17.12 -7.55 -4.04
C GLY A 132 16.46 -7.26 -2.69
N VAL A 133 15.13 -7.33 -2.61
CA VAL A 133 14.44 -7.29 -1.31
C VAL A 133 14.74 -8.58 -0.54
N GLY A 134 15.62 -8.48 0.46
CA GLY A 134 15.96 -9.57 1.38
C GLY A 134 16.73 -10.75 0.77
N ASN A 135 16.64 -11.90 1.44
CA ASN A 135 17.23 -13.18 0.99
C ASN A 135 16.44 -13.84 -0.16
N ASP A 136 15.31 -13.26 -0.57
CA ASP A 136 14.33 -13.91 -1.46
C ASP A 136 14.42 -13.52 -2.93
N ASN A 137 15.48 -12.78 -3.33
CA ASN A 137 15.72 -12.40 -4.73
C ASN A 137 14.46 -11.79 -5.37
N LEU A 138 13.82 -10.76 -4.80
CA LEU A 138 12.64 -10.11 -5.41
C LEU A 138 13.00 -8.75 -6.04
N ALA A 139 12.39 -8.45 -7.19
CA ALA A 139 12.47 -7.16 -7.87
C ALA A 139 11.10 -6.66 -8.33
N GLY A 140 10.99 -5.35 -8.54
CA GLY A 140 9.75 -4.76 -9.03
C GLY A 140 9.64 -3.27 -8.74
N VAL A 141 8.41 -2.80 -8.57
CA VAL A 141 8.12 -1.40 -8.23
C VAL A 141 7.07 -1.30 -7.15
N GLY A 142 7.05 -0.18 -6.45
CA GLY A 142 6.03 0.19 -5.49
C GLY A 142 5.36 1.47 -5.92
N LEU A 143 4.03 1.47 -5.95
CA LEU A 143 3.19 2.60 -6.25
C LEU A 143 2.61 3.14 -4.94
N THR A 144 2.84 4.41 -4.67
CA THR A 144 2.18 5.15 -3.58
C THR A 144 1.28 6.22 -4.18
N PHE A 145 0.01 6.26 -3.77
CA PHE A 145 -0.97 7.22 -4.23
C PHE A 145 -1.95 7.56 -3.09
N GLU A 146 -2.69 8.65 -3.24
CA GLU A 146 -3.72 9.07 -2.29
C GLU A 146 -5.12 9.01 -2.92
N LEU A 147 -6.10 8.64 -2.11
CA LEU A 147 -7.52 8.66 -2.46
C LEU A 147 -8.30 9.27 -1.30
N ASP A 148 -9.37 9.99 -1.58
CA ASP A 148 -10.29 10.42 -0.53
C ASP A 148 -11.50 9.48 -0.54
N LEU A 149 -11.85 8.97 0.63
CA LEU A 149 -13.03 8.17 0.87
C LEU A 149 -14.03 8.98 1.70
N SER A 150 -15.31 8.92 1.33
CA SER A 150 -16.35 9.52 2.15
C SER A 150 -16.55 8.67 3.39
N ILE A 151 -16.40 9.31 4.55
CA ILE A 151 -16.66 8.75 5.86
C ILE A 151 -17.87 9.48 6.43
N SER A 152 -18.91 8.72 6.74
CA SER A 152 -20.00 9.21 7.59
C SER A 152 -19.54 9.04 9.03
N CYS A 153 -19.02 10.11 9.62
CA CYS A 153 -18.69 10.13 11.04
C CYS A 153 -19.75 10.95 11.76
N ASP A 154 -20.81 10.29 12.22
CA ASP A 154 -21.62 10.84 13.30
C ASP A 154 -20.86 10.63 14.62
N ILE A 155 -20.94 11.59 15.54
CA ILE A 155 -20.41 11.41 16.89
C ILE A 155 -21.38 10.49 17.63
N GLU A 156 -21.20 9.18 17.47
CA GLU A 156 -22.08 8.17 18.10
C GLU A 156 -21.86 8.08 19.62
N ASP A 157 -20.64 8.37 20.09
CA ASP A 157 -20.22 8.13 21.47
C ASP A 157 -20.51 9.29 22.44
N TYR A 158 -20.81 10.49 21.95
CA TYR A 158 -21.07 11.66 22.79
C TYR A 158 -22.32 12.38 22.32
N SER A 159 -23.31 12.47 23.22
CA SER A 159 -24.48 13.31 22.96
C SER A 159 -24.10 14.79 23.05
N VAL A 160 -24.88 15.64 22.40
CA VAL A 160 -24.74 17.11 22.54
C VAL A 160 -24.84 17.54 24.01
N ASP A 161 -25.62 16.82 24.81
CA ASP A 161 -25.75 17.08 26.24
C ASP A 161 -24.46 16.71 27.02
N ASP A 162 -23.76 15.63 26.65
CA ASP A 162 -22.49 15.24 27.29
C ASP A 162 -21.39 16.28 27.01
N ILE A 163 -21.35 16.81 25.78
CA ILE A 163 -20.40 17.85 25.37
C ILE A 163 -20.68 19.15 26.14
N ASN A 164 -21.95 19.55 26.24
CA ASN A 164 -22.34 20.77 26.92
C ASN A 164 -22.11 20.73 28.45
N ASN A 165 -22.12 19.54 29.04
CA ASN A 165 -21.90 19.34 30.47
C ASN A 165 -20.43 19.06 30.83
N PHE A 166 -19.52 19.06 29.84
CA PHE A 166 -18.11 18.82 30.09
C PHE A 166 -17.48 20.02 30.83
N THR A 167 -17.08 19.82 32.08
CA THR A 167 -16.34 20.81 32.86
C THR A 167 -14.87 20.43 32.95
N ILE A 168 -13.99 21.26 32.38
CA ILE A 168 -12.55 21.11 32.56
C ILE A 168 -12.21 21.51 34.00
N ASN A 169 -11.63 20.58 34.77
CA ASN A 169 -11.15 20.88 36.12
C ASN A 169 -9.88 21.73 36.03
N THR A 170 -10.04 23.05 36.12
CA THR A 170 -8.93 24.01 36.05
C THR A 170 -8.10 24.06 37.34
N ASN A 171 -8.55 23.42 38.43
CA ASN A 171 -7.83 23.39 39.71
C ASN A 171 -6.65 22.40 39.72
N GLU A 172 -6.57 21.49 38.73
CA GLU A 172 -5.49 20.50 38.57
C GLU A 172 -4.58 20.80 37.38
N LEU A 173 -4.66 22.01 36.79
CA LEU A 173 -3.66 22.45 35.83
C LEU A 173 -2.34 22.62 36.59
N HIS A 174 -1.41 21.68 36.38
CA HIS A 174 -0.04 21.79 36.90
C HIS A 174 0.48 23.21 36.64
N PRO A 175 0.98 23.93 37.66
CA PRO A 175 1.49 25.27 37.45
C PRO A 175 2.58 25.21 36.40
N HIS A 176 2.41 25.96 35.31
CA HIS A 176 3.48 26.21 34.36
C HIS A 176 4.64 26.80 35.16
N HIS A 177 5.72 26.03 35.30
CA HIS A 177 6.96 26.54 35.87
C HIS A 177 7.45 27.65 34.94
N GLU A 178 7.33 28.91 35.38
CA GLU A 178 7.98 30.04 34.71
C GLU A 178 9.50 29.84 34.81
N HIS A 179 10.16 29.78 33.66
CA HIS A 179 11.62 29.79 33.53
C HIS A 179 12.13 31.20 33.33
#